data_AF-A0A523DXV1-F1
#
_entry.id   AF-A0A523DXV1-F1
#
_cell.length_a   1.000
_cell.length_b   1.000
_cell.length_c   1.000
_cell.angle_alpha   90.00
_cell.angle_beta   90.00
_cell.angle_gamma   90.00
#
_symmetry.space_group_name_H-M   'P 1'
#
loop_
_entity.id
_entity.type
_entity.pdbx_description
1 polymer ?
#
loop_
_entity_poly.entity_id
_entity_poly.type
_entity_poly.pdbx_seq_one_letter_code
_entity_poly.pdbx_strand_id
1 'polypeptide(L)'
;MDKKADLRFVVFLTLLADIIDKPFGLVIFSETINNGRVWFHSLAVNLALSAVLLLWRKPLVCVLALWFHQLCDGMWMRPWVALWPLTGALGYRDLPLDQWVYNLLSPYNVITELAGLALLVVFGWYYGLLRWERFKSFLATGKLEKRLV
;
A
#
# COMPACT_ATOMS: atom_id res chain seq x y z
N MET A 1 -0.38 -20.02 -3.50
CA MET A 1 -0.76 -18.83 -4.28
C MET A 1 -1.88 -19.22 -5.24
N ASP A 2 -2.93 -18.41 -5.31
CA ASP A 2 -3.97 -18.59 -6.32
C ASP A 2 -3.31 -18.51 -7.71
N LYS A 3 -3.32 -19.63 -8.45
CA LYS A 3 -2.65 -19.73 -9.76
C LYS A 3 -3.24 -18.76 -10.79
N LYS A 4 -4.39 -18.15 -10.50
CA LYS A 4 -5.10 -17.19 -11.36
C LYS A 4 -4.81 -15.72 -11.03
N ALA A 5 -4.18 -15.41 -9.90
CA ALA A 5 -3.96 -14.03 -9.50
C ALA A 5 -2.76 -13.40 -10.24
N ASP A 6 -3.02 -12.35 -11.01
CA ASP A 6 -1.99 -11.47 -11.54
C ASP A 6 -1.43 -10.61 -10.40
N LEU A 7 -0.18 -10.85 -10.03
CA LEU A 7 0.46 -10.16 -8.91
C LEU A 7 0.67 -8.67 -9.14
N ARG A 8 0.69 -8.19 -10.39
CA ARG A 8 0.81 -6.75 -10.67
C ARG A 8 -0.42 -6.02 -10.14
N PHE A 9 -1.58 -6.65 -10.29
CA PHE A 9 -2.83 -6.13 -9.75
C PHE A 9 -2.83 -6.15 -8.21
N VAL A 10 -2.26 -7.20 -7.60
CA VAL A 10 -2.09 -7.27 -6.14
C VAL A 10 -1.17 -6.15 -5.65
N VAL A 11 -0.01 -5.95 -6.26
CA VAL A 11 0.93 -4.86 -5.94
C VAL A 11 0.27 -3.49 -6.11
N PHE A 12 -0.43 -3.28 -7.23
CA PHE A 12 -1.16 -2.05 -7.49
C PHE A 12 -2.20 -1.77 -6.40
N LEU A 13 -3.00 -2.77 -6.02
CA LEU A 13 -4.00 -2.62 -4.97
C LEU A 13 -3.40 -2.34 -3.60
N THR A 14 -2.27 -2.97 -3.26
CA THR A 14 -1.55 -2.65 -2.02
C THR A 14 -1.11 -1.18 -2.00
N LEU A 15 -0.65 -0.64 -3.14
CA LEU A 15 -0.16 0.74 -3.23
C LEU A 15 -1.26 1.77 -3.54
N LEU A 16 -2.47 1.34 -3.88
CA LEU A 16 -3.53 2.19 -4.44
C LEU A 16 -3.85 3.38 -3.53
N ALA A 17 -3.96 3.14 -2.22
CA ALA A 17 -4.30 4.19 -1.27
C ALA A 17 -3.23 5.27 -1.22
N ASP A 18 -1.96 4.88 -1.20
CA ASP A 18 -0.83 5.81 -1.21
C ASP A 18 -0.69 6.55 -2.53
N ILE A 19 -0.90 5.87 -3.66
CA ILE A 19 -0.83 6.46 -5.01
C ILE A 19 -1.84 7.61 -5.16
N ILE A 20 -2.99 7.51 -4.49
CA ILE A 20 -4.04 8.54 -4.57
C ILE A 20 -3.89 9.55 -3.42
N ASP A 21 -3.87 9.08 -2.18
CA ASP A 21 -3.97 9.97 -1.02
C ASP A 21 -2.72 10.83 -0.83
N LYS A 22 -1.51 10.35 -1.16
CA LYS A 22 -0.29 11.16 -0.99
C LYS A 22 -0.24 12.34 -1.95
N PRO A 23 -0.42 12.20 -3.28
CA PRO A 23 -0.47 13.35 -4.18
C PRO A 23 -1.59 14.34 -3.79
N PHE A 24 -2.79 13.85 -3.48
CA PHE A 24 -3.88 14.75 -3.13
C PHE A 24 -3.65 15.44 -1.78
N GLY A 25 -3.27 14.70 -0.75
CA GLY A 25 -3.16 15.23 0.60
C GLY A 25 -1.87 16.00 0.91
N LEU A 26 -0.77 15.73 0.21
CA LEU A 26 0.54 16.36 0.45
C LEU A 26 0.99 17.32 -0.66
N VAL A 27 0.43 17.24 -1.87
CA VAL A 27 0.83 18.09 -3.00
C VAL A 27 -0.30 19.02 -3.42
N ILE A 28 -1.49 18.48 -3.73
CA ILE A 28 -2.60 19.27 -4.29
C ILE A 28 -3.32 20.07 -3.20
N PHE A 29 -3.63 19.42 -2.07
CA PHE A 29 -4.34 20.01 -0.93
C PHE A 29 -3.42 20.14 0.28
N SER A 30 -2.15 20.45 0.05
CA SER A 30 -1.14 20.59 1.09
C SER A 30 -1.49 21.70 2.09
N GLU A 31 -2.12 22.79 1.67
CA GLU A 31 -2.48 23.90 2.55
C GLU A 31 -3.70 23.61 3.45
N THR A 32 -4.55 22.65 3.07
CA THR A 32 -5.83 22.38 3.77
C THR A 32 -5.86 21.02 4.47
N ILE A 33 -5.15 20.02 3.96
CA ILE A 33 -5.11 18.66 4.50
C ILE A 33 -3.72 18.32 5.05
N ASN A 34 -2.65 18.63 4.31
CA ASN A 34 -1.26 18.31 4.67
C ASN A 34 -1.04 16.90 5.27
N ASN A 35 -1.77 15.91 4.79
CA ASN A 35 -1.79 14.57 5.37
C ASN A 35 -1.88 13.53 4.25
N GLY A 36 -0.94 12.59 4.20
CA GLY A 36 -0.88 11.56 3.16
C GLY A 36 -1.91 10.44 3.31
N ARG A 37 -2.80 10.53 4.30
CA ARG A 37 -3.88 9.57 4.57
C ARG A 37 -5.20 10.30 4.52
N VAL A 38 -5.97 10.05 3.46
CA VAL A 38 -7.16 10.83 3.11
C VAL A 38 -8.33 9.88 2.86
N TRP A 39 -8.83 9.79 1.62
CA TRP A 39 -10.06 9.06 1.33
C TRP A 39 -9.83 7.57 1.16
N PHE A 40 -8.79 7.18 0.43
CA PHE A 40 -8.53 5.76 0.18
C PHE A 40 -7.96 5.04 1.40
N HIS A 41 -7.52 5.79 2.41
CA HIS A 41 -7.24 5.25 3.73
C HIS A 41 -8.48 5.08 4.63
N SER A 42 -9.68 5.39 4.16
CA SER A 42 -10.92 5.17 4.91
C SER A 42 -11.47 3.74 4.75
N LEU A 43 -12.11 3.23 5.81
CA LEU A 43 -12.81 1.96 5.80
C LEU A 43 -13.94 1.94 4.77
N ALA A 44 -14.67 3.05 4.62
CA ALA A 44 -15.77 3.16 3.67
C ALA A 44 -15.30 2.91 2.23
N VAL A 45 -14.21 3.55 1.80
CA VAL A 45 -13.65 3.34 0.46
C VAL A 45 -13.08 1.93 0.30
N ASN A 46 -12.37 1.39 1.29
CA ASN A 46 -11.84 0.02 1.23
C ASN A 46 -12.94 -1.04 1.17
N LEU A 47 -14.06 -0.85 1.89
CA LEU A 47 -15.23 -1.72 1.82
C LEU A 47 -15.90 -1.66 0.45
N ALA A 48 -16.08 -0.45 -0.10
CA ALA A 48 -16.64 -0.28 -1.44
C ALA A 48 -15.77 -0.94 -2.51
N LEU A 49 -14.45 -0.74 -2.47
CA LEU A 49 -13.50 -1.40 -3.37
C LEU A 49 -13.52 -2.92 -3.20
N SER A 50 -13.57 -3.41 -1.95
CA SER A 50 -13.70 -4.84 -1.66
C SER A 50 -14.96 -5.42 -2.29
N ALA A 51 -16.10 -4.74 -2.17
CA ALA A 51 -17.35 -5.16 -2.79
C ALA A 51 -17.24 -5.22 -4.32
N VAL A 52 -16.65 -4.20 -4.96
CA VAL A 52 -16.41 -4.20 -6.42
C VAL A 52 -15.52 -5.37 -6.84
N LEU A 53 -14.40 -5.61 -6.13
CA LEU A 53 -13.49 -6.71 -6.43
C LEU A 53 -14.20 -8.08 -6.30
N LEU A 54 -15.02 -8.26 -5.27
CA LEU A 54 -15.79 -9.49 -5.05
C LEU A 54 -16.88 -9.68 -6.11
N LEU A 55 -17.61 -8.62 -6.48
CA LEU A 55 -18.61 -8.64 -7.56
C LEU A 55 -17.98 -9.00 -8.90
N TRP A 56 -16.77 -8.50 -9.17
CA TRP A 56 -15.98 -8.85 -10.35
C TRP A 56 -15.24 -10.18 -10.23
N ARG A 57 -15.52 -10.96 -9.17
CA ARG A 57 -14.94 -12.28 -8.88
C ARG A 57 -13.40 -12.28 -8.95
N LYS A 58 -12.79 -11.19 -8.49
CA LYS A 58 -11.34 -11.12 -8.34
C LYS A 58 -10.88 -12.09 -7.23
N PRO A 59 -9.68 -12.67 -7.34
CA PRO A 59 -9.10 -13.49 -6.29
C PRO A 59 -9.11 -12.79 -4.93
N LEU A 60 -9.35 -13.53 -3.85
CA LEU A 60 -9.41 -12.97 -2.49
C LEU A 60 -8.13 -12.22 -2.12
N VAL A 61 -6.97 -12.64 -2.64
CA VAL A 61 -5.68 -11.94 -2.42
C VAL A 61 -5.71 -10.47 -2.87
N CYS A 62 -6.55 -10.11 -3.85
CA CYS A 62 -6.74 -8.71 -4.27
C CYS A 62 -7.46 -7.90 -3.19
N VAL A 63 -8.46 -8.48 -2.54
CA VAL A 63 -9.16 -7.84 -1.41
C VAL A 63 -8.20 -7.73 -0.23
N LEU A 64 -7.50 -8.81 0.10
CA LEU A 64 -6.52 -8.82 1.20
C LEU A 64 -5.40 -7.80 1.00
N ALA A 65 -5.00 -7.51 -0.24
CA ALA A 65 -4.00 -6.49 -0.55
C ALA A 65 -4.39 -5.09 -0.03
N LEU A 66 -5.68 -4.71 -0.15
CA LEU A 66 -6.20 -3.44 0.36
C LEU A 66 -6.14 -3.40 1.90
N TRP A 67 -6.59 -4.48 2.53
CA TRP A 67 -6.67 -4.59 3.99
C TRP A 67 -5.31 -4.74 4.66
N PHE A 68 -4.35 -5.39 4.00
CA PHE A 68 -2.99 -5.50 4.51
C PHE A 68 -2.29 -4.14 4.52
N HIS A 69 -2.53 -3.30 3.51
CA HIS A 69 -2.04 -1.91 3.52
C HIS A 69 -2.60 -1.13 4.70
N GLN A 70 -3.93 -1.17 4.91
CA GLN A 70 -4.60 -0.57 6.08
C GLN A 70 -4.00 -1.03 7.41
N LEU A 71 -3.69 -2.33 7.50
CA LEU A 71 -3.10 -2.92 8.68
C LEU A 71 -1.67 -2.41 8.90
N CYS A 72 -0.82 -2.44 7.87
CA CYS A 72 0.55 -1.96 7.95
C CYS A 72 0.63 -0.46 8.28
N ASP A 73 -0.34 0.32 7.79
CA ASP A 73 -0.42 1.75 8.09
C ASP A 73 -0.93 2.05 9.51
N GLY A 74 -1.42 1.05 10.24
CA GLY A 74 -1.93 1.26 11.60
C GLY A 74 -3.17 2.15 11.62
N MET A 75 -4.05 2.06 10.61
CA MET A 75 -5.15 3.00 10.44
C MET A 75 -6.16 3.00 11.61
N TRP A 76 -6.23 1.92 12.39
CA TRP A 76 -7.02 1.88 13.63
C TRP A 76 -6.58 2.91 14.68
N MET A 77 -5.33 3.37 14.64
CA MET A 77 -4.81 4.42 15.52
C MET A 77 -5.25 5.83 15.09
N ARG A 78 -5.88 5.98 13.93
CA ARG A 78 -6.36 7.25 13.37
C ARG A 78 -7.84 7.16 13.02
N PRO A 79 -8.72 6.96 14.01
CA PRO A 79 -10.15 6.68 13.77
C PRO A 79 -10.85 7.80 13.00
N TRP A 80 -10.42 9.06 13.12
CA TRP A 80 -11.01 10.18 12.38
C TRP A 80 -10.88 10.02 10.86
N VAL A 81 -9.73 9.55 10.35
CA VAL A 81 -9.57 9.26 8.91
C VAL A 81 -10.17 7.90 8.55
N ALA A 82 -9.92 6.88 9.37
CA ALA A 82 -10.37 5.51 9.09
C ALA A 82 -11.91 5.42 8.99
N LEU A 83 -12.65 6.21 9.78
CA LEU A 83 -14.11 6.23 9.76
C LEU A 83 -14.70 7.33 8.86
N TRP A 84 -13.89 8.05 8.09
CA TRP A 84 -14.40 8.96 7.07
C TRP A 84 -15.31 8.19 6.07
N PRO A 85 -16.45 8.73 5.63
CA PRO A 85 -16.94 10.10 5.82
C PRO A 85 -17.76 10.34 7.11
N LEU A 86 -17.99 9.34 7.95
CA LEU A 86 -18.85 9.47 9.15
C LEU A 86 -18.35 10.53 10.14
N THR A 87 -17.04 10.71 10.20
CA THR A 87 -16.36 11.67 11.06
C THR A 87 -16.30 13.08 10.47
N GLY A 88 -16.53 13.23 9.16
CA GLY A 88 -16.36 14.48 8.42
C GLY A 88 -14.93 15.03 8.35
N ALA A 89 -13.94 14.36 8.96
CA ALA A 89 -12.60 14.88 9.16
C ALA A 89 -11.53 14.03 8.45
N LEU A 90 -10.69 14.67 7.66
CA LEU A 90 -9.49 14.06 7.06
C LEU A 90 -8.22 14.35 7.88
N GLY A 91 -8.35 15.23 8.88
CA GLY A 91 -7.26 15.75 9.69
C GLY A 91 -6.40 16.74 8.92
N TYR A 92 -5.85 17.72 9.64
CA TYR A 92 -4.73 18.53 9.19
C TYR A 92 -3.49 18.11 9.97
N ARG A 93 -2.36 17.93 9.30
CA ARG A 93 -1.08 17.67 9.99
C ARG A 93 -0.05 18.67 9.55
N ASP A 94 0.25 19.64 10.41
CA ASP A 94 1.43 20.47 10.19
C ASP A 94 2.66 19.57 10.33
N LEU A 95 3.38 19.36 9.24
CA LEU A 95 4.55 18.48 9.22
C LEU A 95 5.75 19.21 8.60
N PRO A 96 6.44 20.02 9.40
CA PRO A 96 7.69 20.64 9.00
C PRO A 96 8.73 19.60 8.52
N LEU A 97 9.61 20.01 7.60
CA LEU A 97 10.57 19.11 6.95
C LEU A 97 11.49 18.41 7.97
N ASP A 98 11.93 19.11 9.00
CA ASP A 98 12.74 18.58 10.10
C ASP A 98 11.99 17.49 10.87
N GLN A 99 10.70 17.70 11.15
CA GLN A 99 9.88 16.69 11.80
C GLN A 99 9.62 15.49 10.88
N TRP A 100 9.49 15.71 9.57
CA TRP A 100 9.42 14.62 8.59
C TRP A 100 10.70 13.77 8.59
N VAL A 101 11.88 14.41 8.54
CA VAL A 101 13.18 13.73 8.60
C VAL A 101 13.35 12.97 9.92
N TYR A 102 12.99 13.58 11.05
CA TYR A 102 13.04 12.93 12.35
C TYR A 102 12.15 11.68 12.40
N ASN A 103 10.93 11.77 11.85
CA ASN A 103 10.03 10.62 11.76
C ASN A 103 10.63 9.53 10.86
N LEU A 104 11.16 9.88 9.69
CA LEU A 104 11.78 8.94 8.75
C LEU A 104 12.93 8.17 9.40
N LEU A 105 13.79 8.88 10.15
CA LEU A 105 14.95 8.30 10.83
C LEU A 105 14.61 7.68 12.19
N SER A 106 13.34 7.70 12.61
CA SER A 106 12.95 7.08 13.87
C SER A 106 13.33 5.59 13.88
N PRO A 107 13.84 5.03 14.98
CA PRO A 107 14.26 3.63 15.03
C PRO A 107 13.16 2.66 14.59
N TYR A 108 11.91 2.97 14.95
CA TYR A 108 10.76 2.19 14.55
C TYR A 108 10.60 2.13 13.02
N ASN A 109 10.62 3.29 12.33
CA ASN A 109 10.45 3.34 10.88
C ASN A 109 11.62 2.72 10.13
N VAL A 110 12.86 2.98 10.59
CA VAL A 110 14.05 2.38 9.96
C VAL A 110 14.02 0.85 10.08
N ILE A 111 13.64 0.30 11.24
CA ILE A 111 13.54 -1.14 11.44
C ILE A 111 12.46 -1.75 10.52
N THR A 112 11.28 -1.13 10.42
CA THR A 112 10.20 -1.64 9.57
C THR A 112 10.54 -1.54 8.09
N GLU A 113 11.21 -0.47 7.66
CA GLU A 113 11.72 -0.32 6.28
C GLU A 113 12.78 -1.37 5.95
N LEU A 114 13.75 -1.60 6.84
CA LEU A 114 14.77 -2.64 6.66
C LEU A 114 14.18 -4.05 6.62
N ALA A 115 13.17 -4.32 7.46
CA ALA A 115 12.45 -5.59 7.44
C ALA A 115 11.69 -5.79 6.11
N GLY A 116 11.02 -4.75 5.62
CA GLY A 116 10.36 -4.76 4.32
C GLY A 116 11.33 -4.99 3.16
N LEU A 117 12.47 -4.27 3.17
CA LEU A 117 13.53 -4.45 2.17
C LEU A 117 14.10 -5.86 2.20
N ALA A 118 14.41 -6.40 3.37
CA ALA A 118 14.91 -7.77 3.51
C ALA A 118 13.91 -8.79 2.94
N LEU A 119 12.60 -8.61 3.22
CA LEU A 119 11.56 -9.47 2.68
C LEU A 119 11.48 -9.40 1.15
N LEU A 120 11.59 -8.19 0.57
CA LEU A 120 11.63 -8.01 -0.88
C LEU A 120 12.87 -8.65 -1.52
N VAL A 121 14.04 -8.55 -0.89
CA VAL A 121 15.28 -9.18 -1.36
C VAL A 121 15.17 -10.70 -1.32
N VAL A 122 14.71 -11.27 -0.21
CA VAL A 122 14.50 -12.72 -0.06
C VAL A 122 13.49 -13.22 -1.08
N PHE A 123 12.36 -12.52 -1.24
CA PHE A 123 11.34 -12.84 -2.24
C PHE A 123 11.91 -12.78 -3.66
N GLY A 124 12.65 -11.72 -3.98
CA GLY A 124 13.29 -11.53 -5.27
C GLY A 124 14.32 -12.63 -5.57
N TRP A 125 15.10 -13.04 -4.57
CA TRP A 125 16.05 -14.14 -4.71
C TRP A 125 15.36 -15.49 -4.91
N TYR A 126 14.33 -15.78 -4.12
CA TYR A 126 13.58 -17.05 -4.16
C TYR A 126 12.90 -17.28 -5.53
N TYR A 127 12.32 -16.24 -6.11
CA TYR A 127 11.70 -16.30 -7.45
C TYR A 127 12.67 -15.96 -8.59
N GLY A 128 13.92 -15.59 -8.28
CA GLY A 128 14.93 -15.18 -9.26
C GLY A 128 14.60 -13.86 -9.98
N LEU A 129 13.77 -13.01 -9.39
CA LEU A 129 13.43 -11.67 -9.89
C LEU A 129 14.60 -10.69 -9.81
N LEU A 130 15.68 -11.02 -9.11
CA LEU A 130 16.92 -10.24 -9.14
C LEU A 130 17.62 -10.28 -10.51
N ARG A 131 17.19 -11.17 -11.42
CA ARG A 131 17.65 -11.20 -12.82
C ARG A 131 16.71 -10.37 -13.69
N TRP A 132 17.28 -9.42 -14.43
CA TRP A 132 16.53 -8.47 -15.26
C TRP A 132 15.52 -9.14 -16.22
N GLU A 133 15.89 -10.24 -16.88
CA GLU A 133 14.98 -10.92 -17.81
C GLU A 133 13.75 -11.53 -17.13
N ARG A 134 13.93 -12.10 -15.93
CA ARG A 134 12.81 -12.61 -15.14
C ARG A 134 11.95 -11.50 -14.59
N PHE A 135 12.56 -10.40 -14.17
CA PHE A 135 11.84 -9.22 -13.72
C PHE A 135 10.99 -8.62 -14.84
N LYS A 136 11.53 -8.43 -16.05
CA LYS A 136 10.74 -8.01 -17.22
C LYS A 136 9.58 -8.96 -17.51
N SER A 137 9.84 -10.28 -17.48
CA SER A 137 8.79 -11.28 -17.69
C SER A 137 7.68 -11.16 -16.64
N PHE A 138 8.05 -10.96 -15.37
CA PHE A 138 7.11 -10.68 -14.29
C PHE A 138 6.32 -9.39 -14.52
N LEU A 139 6.95 -8.30 -14.93
CA LEU A 139 6.25 -7.04 -15.24
C LEU A 139 5.30 -7.18 -16.44
N ALA A 140 5.63 -8.01 -17.42
CA ALA A 140 4.78 -8.26 -18.59
C ALA A 140 3.61 -9.20 -18.31
N THR A 141 3.80 -10.20 -17.44
CA THR A 141 2.82 -11.30 -17.25
C THR A 141 2.14 -11.32 -15.88
N GLY A 142 2.76 -10.72 -14.87
CA GLY A 142 2.33 -10.77 -13.47
C GLY A 142 2.39 -12.14 -12.81
N LYS A 143 3.09 -13.10 -13.43
CA LYS A 143 3.24 -14.47 -12.94
C LYS A 143 4.64 -14.70 -12.40
N LEU A 144 4.74 -15.54 -11.37
CA LEU A 144 6.02 -15.99 -10.85
C LEU A 144 6.32 -17.39 -11.36
N GLU A 145 7.53 -17.56 -11.87
CA GLU A 145 8.10 -18.87 -12.12
C GLU A 145 9.05 -19.19 -10.97
N LYS A 146 8.93 -20.40 -10.42
CA LYS A 146 9.89 -20.83 -9.39
C LYS A 146 11.28 -20.90 -10.01
N ARG A 147 12.29 -20.49 -9.26
CA ARG A 147 13.67 -20.82 -9.59
C ARG A 147 13.80 -22.35 -9.53
N LEU A 148 13.87 -23.00 -10.69
CA LEU A 148 14.40 -24.34 -10.80
C LEU A 148 15.85 -24.25 -10.30
N VAL A 149 16.13 -24.93 -9.20
CA VAL A 149 17.48 -25.10 -8.67
C VAL A 149 18.25 -25.98 -9.64
#